data_AF-A0A955IQQ7-F1
#
_entry.id   AF-A0A955IQQ7-F1
#
_cell.length_a   1.000
_cell.length_b   1.000
_cell.length_c   1.000
_cell.angle_alpha   90.00
_cell.angle_beta   90.00
_cell.angle_gamma   90.00
#
_symmetry.space_group_name_H-M   'P 1'
#
loop_
_entity.id
_entity.type
_entity.pdbx_description
1 polymer ?
#
loop_
_entity_poly.entity_id
_entity_poly.type
_entity_poly.pdbx_seq_one_letter_code
_entity_poly.pdbx_strand_id
1 'polypeptide(L)'
;DHEALRSIARMLDHQRRHNAGRLDRLIHDRAVPRKWPIDLAGTYLKDRLVFDWTPDRAEAMEYFWSRAHAHGLLDRIRPLRTLDIR
;
A
#
# COMPACT_ATOMS: atom_id res chain seq x y z
N ASP A 1 0.82 -21.49 -0.97
CA ASP A 1 0.80 -21.79 -2.41
C ASP A 1 1.24 -20.53 -3.18
N HIS A 2 2.33 -20.61 -3.94
CA HIS A 2 2.90 -19.47 -4.66
C HIS A 2 2.08 -19.08 -5.89
N GLU A 3 1.28 -19.98 -6.44
CA GLU A 3 0.42 -19.70 -7.58
C GLU A 3 -0.77 -18.81 -7.19
N ALA A 4 -1.43 -19.15 -6.08
CA ALA A 4 -2.49 -18.32 -5.50
C ALA A 4 -2.01 -16.89 -5.19
N LEU A 5 -0.80 -16.74 -4.64
CA LEU A 5 -0.22 -15.42 -4.34
C LEU A 5 0.01 -14.59 -5.61
N ARG A 6 0.55 -15.19 -6.69
CA ARG A 6 0.72 -14.50 -7.98
C ARG A 6 -0.62 -14.09 -8.58
N SER A 7 -1.63 -14.94 -8.51
CA SER A 7 -2.98 -14.65 -9.00
C SER A 7 -3.58 -13.45 -8.27
N ILE A 8 -3.53 -13.45 -6.93
CA ILE A 8 -4.00 -12.33 -6.11
C ILE A 8 -3.24 -11.05 -6.44
N ALA A 9 -1.92 -11.11 -6.58
CA ALA A 9 -1.13 -9.93 -6.86
C ALA A 9 -1.49 -9.28 -8.22
N ARG A 10 -1.70 -10.09 -9.26
CA ARG A 10 -2.17 -9.61 -10.57
C ARG A 10 -3.57 -9.00 -10.49
N MET A 11 -4.47 -9.64 -9.75
CA MET A 11 -5.83 -9.12 -9.53
C MET A 11 -5.80 -7.76 -8.83
N LEU A 12 -4.98 -7.61 -7.79
CA LEU A 12 -4.84 -6.36 -7.05
C LEU A 12 -4.26 -5.24 -7.92
N ASP A 13 -3.24 -5.53 -8.72
CA ASP A 13 -2.64 -4.55 -9.62
C ASP A 13 -3.61 -4.12 -10.74
N HIS A 14 -4.37 -5.07 -11.31
CA HIS A 14 -5.45 -4.75 -12.24
C HIS A 14 -6.49 -3.83 -11.59
N GLN A 15 -6.96 -4.19 -10.39
CA GLN A 15 -7.97 -3.40 -9.69
C GLN A 15 -7.47 -2.01 -9.32
N ARG A 16 -6.20 -1.86 -8.96
CA ARG A 16 -5.56 -0.56 -8.68
C ARG A 16 -5.60 0.33 -9.93
N ARG A 17 -5.15 -0.17 -11.09
CA ARG A 17 -5.19 0.60 -12.35
C ARG A 17 -6.61 0.96 -12.75
N HIS A 18 -7.54 0.02 -12.61
CA HIS A 18 -8.95 0.26 -12.89
C HIS A 18 -9.56 1.32 -11.96
N ASN A 19 -9.20 1.29 -10.67
CA ASN A 19 -9.68 2.26 -9.70
C ASN A 19 -9.07 3.65 -9.88
N ALA A 20 -7.85 3.77 -10.42
CA ALA A 20 -7.19 5.05 -10.63
C ALA A 20 -8.04 6.00 -11.49
N GLY A 21 -8.63 5.50 -12.58
CA GLY A 21 -9.54 6.28 -13.44
C GLY A 21 -10.92 6.54 -12.83
N ARG A 22 -11.25 5.91 -11.69
CA ARG A 22 -12.55 6.00 -11.01
C ARG A 22 -12.45 6.66 -9.64
N LEU A 23 -11.28 7.16 -9.28
CA LEU A 23 -10.98 7.52 -7.90
C LEU A 23 -11.88 8.66 -7.40
N ASP A 24 -12.19 9.64 -8.24
CA ASP A 24 -13.12 10.73 -7.90
C ASP A 24 -14.53 10.23 -7.57
N ARG A 25 -15.04 9.30 -8.39
CA ARG A 25 -16.33 8.65 -8.12
C ARG A 25 -16.27 7.83 -6.84
N LEU A 26 -15.20 7.08 -6.61
CA LEU A 26 -15.02 6.30 -5.39
C LEU A 26 -14.97 7.19 -4.14
N ILE A 27 -14.29 8.33 -4.22
CA ILE A 27 -14.27 9.33 -3.15
C ILE A 27 -15.68 9.84 -2.88
N HIS A 28 -16.39 10.30 -3.91
CA HIS A 28 -17.75 10.79 -3.76
C HIS A 28 -18.68 9.73 -3.14
N ASP A 29 -18.69 8.53 -3.70
CA ASP A 29 -19.61 7.44 -3.31
C ASP A 29 -19.27 6.85 -1.93
N ARG A 30 -18.02 6.97 -1.45
CA ARG A 30 -17.56 6.29 -0.22
C ARG A 30 -17.19 7.22 0.93
N ALA A 31 -16.70 8.43 0.66
CA ALA A 31 -16.24 9.39 1.66
C ALA A 31 -17.43 10.13 2.32
N VAL A 32 -18.40 10.60 1.51
CA VAL A 32 -19.57 11.33 2.02
C VAL A 32 -20.39 10.53 3.04
N PRO A 33 -20.75 9.25 2.79
CA PRO A 33 -21.48 8.46 3.78
C PRO A 33 -20.71 8.22 5.09
N ARG A 34 -19.38 8.38 5.06
CA ARG A 34 -18.48 8.20 6.22
C ARG A 34 -18.12 9.53 6.89
N LYS A 35 -18.72 10.64 6.47
CA LYS A 35 -18.37 12.00 6.94
C LYS A 35 -16.89 12.33 6.76
N TRP A 36 -16.25 11.73 5.75
CA TRP A 36 -14.87 12.04 5.39
C TRP A 36 -14.90 13.16 4.33
N PRO A 37 -14.31 14.35 4.57
CA PRO A 37 -14.33 15.42 3.59
C PRO A 37 -13.73 14.98 2.26
N ILE A 38 -14.42 15.29 1.16
CA ILE A 38 -14.05 14.87 -0.20
C ILE A 38 -12.63 15.32 -0.54
N ASP A 39 -12.29 16.58 -0.27
CA ASP A 39 -10.97 17.12 -0.59
C ASP A 39 -9.86 16.41 0.20
N LEU A 40 -10.10 16.15 1.48
CA LEU A 40 -9.15 15.42 2.32
C LEU A 40 -8.98 13.97 1.86
N ALA A 41 -10.08 13.31 1.51
CA ALA A 41 -10.05 11.96 0.96
C ALA A 41 -9.31 11.92 -0.39
N GLY A 42 -9.54 12.92 -1.24
CA GLY A 42 -8.83 13.14 -2.50
C GLY A 42 -7.33 13.25 -2.29
N THR A 43 -6.89 14.23 -1.50
CA THR A 43 -5.47 14.42 -1.20
C THR A 43 -4.84 13.18 -0.58
N TYR A 44 -5.53 12.51 0.35
CA TYR A 44 -5.00 11.31 0.97
C TYR A 44 -4.81 10.17 -0.02
N LEU A 45 -5.84 9.87 -0.82
CA LEU A 45 -5.83 8.72 -1.72
C LEU A 45 -5.03 8.95 -3.01
N LYS A 46 -4.95 10.20 -3.50
CA LYS A 46 -4.23 10.57 -4.73
C LYS A 46 -2.78 10.91 -4.47
N ASP A 47 -2.51 11.68 -3.43
CA ASP A 47 -1.23 12.38 -3.29
C ASP A 47 -0.36 11.79 -2.17
N ARG A 48 -0.96 11.21 -1.13
CA ARG A 48 -0.24 10.72 0.06
C ARG A 48 -0.03 9.22 0.07
N LEU A 49 -0.96 8.45 -0.48
CA LEU A 49 -0.80 7.00 -0.58
C LEU A 49 0.11 6.65 -1.76
N VAL A 50 1.17 5.90 -1.45
CA VAL A 50 2.14 5.46 -2.45
C VAL A 50 2.15 3.94 -2.50
N PHE A 51 1.71 3.39 -3.63
CA PHE A 51 1.49 1.95 -3.80
C PHE A 51 2.65 1.24 -4.49
N ASP A 52 3.55 1.97 -5.15
CA ASP A 52 4.67 1.34 -5.84
C ASP A 52 5.62 0.67 -4.84
N TRP A 53 6.11 -0.50 -5.20
CA TRP A 53 7.10 -1.18 -4.41
C TRP A 53 8.43 -1.15 -5.17
N THR A 54 9.38 -0.34 -4.68
CA THR A 54 10.69 -0.12 -5.30
C THR A 54 11.81 -0.65 -4.40
N PRO A 55 13.02 -0.89 -4.95
CA PRO A 55 14.19 -1.27 -4.14
C PRO A 55 14.45 -0.28 -2.99
N ASP A 56 14.41 1.03 -3.26
CA ASP A 56 14.63 2.07 -2.24
C ASP A 56 13.60 2.00 -1.09
N ARG A 57 12.34 1.63 -1.40
CA ARG A 57 11.30 1.45 -0.38
C ARG A 57 11.49 0.18 0.42
N ALA A 58 12.04 -0.87 -0.19
CA ALA A 58 12.42 -2.07 0.52
C ALA A 58 13.55 -1.77 1.52
N GLU A 59 14.59 -1.05 1.10
CA GLU A 59 15.68 -0.61 1.97
C GLU A 59 15.18 0.28 3.11
N ALA A 60 14.30 1.24 2.81
CA ALA A 60 13.71 2.10 3.84
C ALA A 60 12.91 1.29 4.89
N MET A 61 12.21 0.23 4.47
CA MET A 61 11.48 -0.66 5.38
C MET A 61 12.44 -1.47 6.25
N GLU A 62 13.51 -2.01 5.67
CA GLU A 62 14.55 -2.73 6.40
C GLU A 62 15.23 -1.83 7.44
N TYR A 63 15.55 -0.60 7.06
CA TYR A 63 16.10 0.42 7.97
C TYR A 63 15.15 0.71 9.12
N PHE A 64 13.86 0.93 8.82
CA PHE A 64 12.85 1.19 9.84
C PHE A 64 12.77 0.06 10.88
N TRP A 65 12.74 -1.20 10.44
CA TRP A 65 12.68 -2.33 11.37
C TRP A 65 13.95 -2.49 12.20
N SER A 66 15.11 -2.27 11.60
CA SER A 66 16.38 -2.27 12.33
C SER A 66 16.37 -1.22 13.45
N ARG A 67 15.94 0.01 13.15
CA ARG A 67 15.82 1.09 14.13
C ARG A 67 14.78 0.78 15.21
N ALA A 68 13.60 0.30 14.82
CA ALA A 68 12.54 -0.05 15.76
C ALA A 68 12.99 -1.15 16.72
N HIS A 69 13.71 -2.17 16.23
CA HIS A 69 14.28 -3.22 17.08
C HIS A 69 15.35 -2.68 18.02
N ALA A 70 16.27 -1.84 17.53
CA ALA A 70 17.31 -1.22 18.36
C ALA A 70 16.73 -0.35 19.49
N HIS A 71 15.54 0.21 19.30
CA HIS A 71 14.80 0.98 20.31
C HIS A 71 13.87 0.10 21.19
N GLY A 72 13.90 -1.23 21.06
CA GLY A 72 13.06 -2.14 21.85
C GLY A 72 11.57 -2.10 21.49
N LEU A 73 11.20 -1.50 20.37
CA LEU A 73 9.79 -1.46 19.90
C LEU A 73 9.37 -2.78 19.24
N LEU A 74 10.34 -3.61 18.85
CA LEU A 74 10.12 -4.93 18.26
C LEU A 74 11.06 -5.93 18.93
N ASP A 75 10.55 -7.10 19.33
CA ASP A 75 11.36 -8.16 19.92
C ASP A 75 12.34 -8.80 18.93
N ARG A 76 12.00 -8.79 17.63
CA ARG A 76 12.83 -9.32 16.55
C ARG A 76 12.57 -8.61 15.24
N ILE A 77 13.61 -8.46 14.43
CA ILE A 77 13.49 -8.05 13.03
C ILE A 77 12.84 -9.19 12.25
N ARG A 78 11.74 -8.91 11.53
CA ARG A 78 11.13 -9.88 10.61
C ARG A 78 11.54 -9.50 9.20
N PRO A 79 12.24 -10.33 8.41
CA PRO A 79 12.61 -9.97 7.06
C PRO A 79 11.39 -9.86 6.15
N LEU A 80 11.39 -8.87 5.25
CA LEU A 80 10.29 -8.63 4.33
C LEU A 80 10.42 -9.65 3.21
N ARG A 81 9.34 -10.35 2.93
CA ARG A 81 9.28 -11.29 1.80
C ARG A 81 8.45 -10.64 0.71
N THR A 82 9.11 -10.30 -0.38
CA THR A 82 8.46 -9.76 -1.58
C THR A 82 8.24 -10.91 -2.57
N LEU A 83 7.18 -10.80 -3.36
CA LEU A 83 6.91 -11.73 -4.45
C LEU A 83 7.37 -11.06 -5.74
N ASP A 84 8.23 -11.70 -6.52
CA ASP A 84 8.49 -11.26 -7.89
C ASP A 84 7.30 -11.70 -8.76
N ILE A 85 6.62 -10.73 -9.37
CA ILE A 85 5.39 -10.92 -10.16
C ILE A 85 5.66 -10.66 -11.65
N ARG A 86 6.93 -10.49 -12.06
CA ARG A 86 7.34 -10.36 -13.46
C ARG A 86 6.77 -11.45 -14.37
#